data_AF-A0A2D6LV10-F1
#
_entry.id   AF-A0A2D6LV10-F1
#
_cell.length_a   1.000
_cell.length_b   1.000
_cell.length_c   1.000
_cell.angle_alpha   90.00
_cell.angle_beta   90.00
_cell.angle_gamma   90.00
#
_symmetry.space_group_name_H-M   'P 1'
#
loop_
_entity.id
_entity.type
_entity.pdbx_description
1 polymer ?
#
loop_
_entity_poly.entity_id
_entity_poly.type
_entity_poly.pdbx_seq_one_letter_code
_entity_poly.pdbx_strand_id
1 'polypeptide(L)'
;MFRKYGFVGILLIIVAYIMNLTKTIPADPFGLILPQYFFIIGAFLFLDALNFNLNKNSILNRLRKKDFLIFKLIFVGLIIGLIFEVYGVFISNLWYSYFQFWSLERQLIHYPSGLLVGYGLPALVYYSLYKVLAKFINFRTFKKSIKLNNAFFKFLLILGLIFLSIPILLYSSSLNWDPILRGILFGFCLLGLWFVLEYFENKSHRSTFLTTLLQGNWKPLSILLISSFIISVSWENLDFMRHSWTYHNLPFMNVVVFGLPIMIILGWPFLFICYFSAYKIIFKDNEEIW
;
A
#
# COMPACT_ATOMS: atom_id res chain seq x y z
N MET A 1 -26.39 -13.71 4.93
CA MET A 1 -25.78 -14.95 4.39
C MET A 1 -24.43 -14.60 3.81
N PHE A 2 -23.35 -15.06 4.45
CA PHE A 2 -21.99 -14.83 3.97
C PHE A 2 -21.78 -15.58 2.65
N ARG A 3 -21.22 -14.92 1.62
CA ARG A 3 -21.00 -15.56 0.32
C ARG A 3 -20.00 -16.71 0.50
N LYS A 4 -20.26 -17.85 -0.17
CA LYS A 4 -19.39 -19.06 -0.10
C LYS A 4 -17.90 -18.76 -0.33
N TYR A 5 -17.58 -17.79 -1.20
CA TYR A 5 -16.18 -17.44 -1.49
C TYR A 5 -15.43 -16.78 -0.32
N GLY A 6 -16.13 -16.19 0.65
CA GLY A 6 -15.46 -15.67 1.83
C GLY A 6 -14.92 -16.77 2.74
N PHE A 7 -15.57 -17.96 2.76
CA PHE A 7 -15.07 -19.12 3.50
C PHE A 7 -13.82 -19.67 2.82
N VAL A 8 -13.81 -19.70 1.49
CA VAL A 8 -12.59 -19.98 0.71
C VAL A 8 -11.49 -18.99 1.11
N GLY A 9 -11.82 -17.70 1.24
CA GLY A 9 -10.89 -16.69 1.72
C GLY A 9 -10.21 -17.05 3.06
N ILE A 10 -11.01 -17.44 4.06
CA ILE A 10 -10.51 -17.88 5.38
C ILE A 10 -9.62 -19.11 5.24
N LEU A 11 -10.03 -20.11 4.46
CA LEU A 11 -9.24 -21.32 4.24
C LEU A 11 -7.88 -21.01 3.62
N LEU A 12 -7.81 -20.11 2.64
CA LEU A 12 -6.55 -19.71 2.01
C LEU A 12 -5.62 -18.99 3.00
N ILE A 13 -6.16 -18.14 3.88
CA ILE A 13 -5.37 -17.50 4.95
C ILE A 13 -4.79 -18.57 5.89
N ILE A 14 -5.60 -19.52 6.33
CA ILE A 14 -5.16 -20.62 7.20
C ILE A 14 -4.05 -21.43 6.52
N VAL A 15 -4.24 -21.77 5.24
CA VAL A 15 -3.25 -22.49 4.43
C VAL A 15 -1.94 -21.71 4.34
N ALA A 16 -1.99 -20.39 4.11
CA ALA A 16 -0.79 -19.54 4.09
C ALA A 16 0.01 -19.62 5.41
N TYR A 17 -0.67 -19.53 6.56
CA TYR A 17 -0.02 -19.65 7.86
C TYR A 17 0.52 -21.07 8.11
N ILE A 18 -0.21 -22.12 7.74
CA ILE A 18 0.26 -23.50 7.86
C ILE A 18 1.53 -23.71 7.03
N MET A 19 1.56 -23.22 5.78
CA MET A 19 2.74 -23.31 4.91
C MET A 19 3.95 -22.60 5.53
N ASN A 20 3.73 -21.43 6.15
CA ASN A 20 4.79 -20.68 6.82
C ASN A 20 5.29 -21.38 8.10
N LEU A 21 4.40 -21.85 8.95
CA LEU A 21 4.74 -22.47 10.24
C LEU A 21 5.41 -23.84 10.07
N THR A 22 4.89 -24.67 9.17
CA THR A 22 5.38 -26.05 8.98
C THR A 22 6.64 -26.11 8.14
N LYS A 23 6.98 -25.04 7.41
CA LYS A 23 8.08 -25.00 6.43
C LYS A 23 8.04 -26.15 5.43
N THR A 24 6.83 -26.68 5.17
CA THR A 24 6.58 -27.83 4.27
C THR A 24 7.00 -27.58 2.83
N ILE A 25 6.98 -26.32 2.41
CA ILE A 25 7.44 -25.89 1.09
C ILE A 25 8.86 -25.35 1.21
N PRO A 26 9.82 -25.83 0.38
CA PRO A 26 11.18 -25.34 0.37
C PRO A 26 11.25 -23.81 0.34
N ALA A 27 12.32 -23.24 0.90
CA ALA A 27 12.62 -21.81 0.80
C ALA A 27 13.21 -21.45 -0.59
N ASP A 28 12.64 -22.04 -1.63
CA ASP A 28 12.96 -21.72 -3.01
C ASP A 28 12.12 -20.51 -3.46
N PRO A 29 12.40 -19.93 -4.65
CA PRO A 29 11.72 -18.74 -5.14
C PRO A 29 10.21 -18.77 -5.01
N PHE A 30 9.63 -19.89 -5.41
CA PHE A 30 8.20 -20.06 -5.44
C PHE A 30 7.65 -20.28 -4.04
N GLY A 31 8.35 -21.06 -3.21
CA GLY A 31 7.98 -21.29 -1.83
C GLY A 31 8.00 -20.05 -0.95
N LEU A 32 8.84 -19.06 -1.24
CA LEU A 32 8.82 -17.78 -0.50
C LEU A 32 7.60 -16.90 -0.86
N ILE A 33 7.19 -16.86 -2.14
CA ILE A 33 6.05 -16.05 -2.59
C ILE A 33 4.71 -16.76 -2.40
N LEU A 34 4.66 -18.08 -2.51
CA LEU A 34 3.40 -18.81 -2.57
C LEU A 34 2.51 -18.58 -1.33
N PRO A 35 3.00 -18.65 -0.07
CA PRO A 35 2.20 -18.31 1.10
C PRO A 35 1.61 -16.89 1.03
N GLN A 36 2.38 -15.94 0.50
CA GLN A 36 1.95 -14.55 0.32
C GLN A 36 0.79 -14.43 -0.68
N TYR A 37 0.82 -15.19 -1.79
CA TYR A 37 -0.32 -15.30 -2.72
C TYR A 37 -1.57 -15.84 -2.02
N PHE A 38 -1.45 -16.96 -1.31
CA PHE A 38 -2.57 -17.56 -0.58
C PHE A 38 -3.17 -16.58 0.43
N PHE A 39 -2.31 -15.87 1.17
CA PHE A 39 -2.75 -14.88 2.14
C PHE A 39 -3.49 -13.71 1.49
N ILE A 40 -2.93 -13.04 0.48
CA ILE A 40 -3.58 -11.86 -0.12
C ILE A 40 -4.88 -12.25 -0.80
N ILE A 41 -4.87 -13.31 -1.61
CA ILE A 41 -6.08 -13.76 -2.30
C ILE A 41 -7.12 -14.15 -1.24
N GLY A 42 -6.70 -14.83 -0.18
CA GLY A 42 -7.55 -15.18 0.96
C GLY A 42 -8.17 -13.97 1.65
N ALA A 43 -7.34 -12.99 2.02
CA ALA A 43 -7.72 -11.74 2.66
C ALA A 43 -8.66 -10.91 1.78
N PHE A 44 -8.37 -10.81 0.48
CA PHE A 44 -9.23 -10.16 -0.48
C PHE A 44 -10.61 -10.82 -0.55
N LEU A 45 -10.67 -12.14 -0.74
CA LEU A 45 -11.94 -12.86 -0.84
C LEU A 45 -12.78 -12.73 0.44
N PHE A 46 -12.12 -12.81 1.60
CA PHE A 46 -12.77 -12.62 2.89
C PHE A 46 -13.35 -11.21 3.03
N LEU A 47 -12.53 -10.17 2.81
CA LEU A 47 -12.94 -8.78 2.95
C LEU A 47 -13.97 -8.37 1.89
N ASP A 48 -13.85 -8.86 0.66
CA ASP A 48 -14.83 -8.61 -0.40
C ASP A 48 -16.18 -9.25 -0.05
N ALA A 49 -16.19 -10.46 0.53
CA ALA A 49 -17.42 -11.10 1.01
C ALA A 49 -18.06 -10.33 2.16
N LEU A 50 -17.25 -9.84 3.11
CA LEU A 50 -17.73 -8.96 4.18
C LEU A 50 -18.30 -7.66 3.63
N ASN A 51 -17.58 -7.00 2.72
CA ASN A 51 -18.02 -5.78 2.05
C ASN A 51 -19.35 -6.00 1.31
N PHE A 52 -19.50 -7.12 0.59
CA PHE A 52 -20.76 -7.49 -0.05
C PHE A 52 -21.91 -7.61 0.97
N ASN A 53 -21.68 -8.22 2.13
CA ASN A 53 -22.73 -8.38 3.12
C ASN A 53 -23.18 -7.04 3.73
N LEU A 54 -22.21 -6.17 4.02
CA LEU A 54 -22.41 -4.88 4.69
C LEU A 54 -22.98 -3.81 3.74
N ASN A 55 -22.46 -3.74 2.51
CA ASN A 55 -22.74 -2.65 1.58
C ASN A 55 -23.50 -3.09 0.33
N LYS A 56 -23.75 -4.40 0.14
CA LYS A 56 -24.33 -5.00 -1.09
C LYS A 56 -23.53 -4.67 -2.37
N ASN A 57 -22.33 -4.14 -2.20
CA ASN A 57 -21.39 -3.80 -3.24
C ASN A 57 -20.06 -4.49 -2.93
N SER A 58 -19.47 -5.09 -3.95
CA SER A 58 -18.18 -5.78 -3.83
C SER A 58 -17.46 -5.73 -5.17
N ILE A 59 -16.14 -5.81 -5.15
CA ILE A 59 -15.30 -5.75 -6.34
C ILE A 59 -15.66 -6.90 -7.28
N LEU A 60 -15.83 -8.13 -6.76
CA LEU A 60 -16.19 -9.29 -7.58
C LEU A 60 -17.59 -9.14 -8.20
N ASN A 61 -18.52 -8.51 -7.50
CA ASN A 61 -19.85 -8.24 -8.03
C ASN A 61 -19.81 -7.18 -9.15
N ARG A 62 -18.92 -6.17 -9.05
CA ARG A 62 -18.68 -5.18 -10.12
C ARG A 62 -17.98 -5.79 -11.33
N LEU A 63 -17.11 -6.78 -11.15
CA LEU A 63 -16.49 -7.52 -12.26
C LEU A 63 -17.55 -8.17 -13.16
N ARG A 64 -18.59 -8.78 -12.56
CA ARG A 64 -19.71 -9.37 -13.31
C ARG A 64 -20.45 -8.34 -14.18
N LYS A 65 -20.42 -7.06 -13.78
CA LYS A 65 -21.02 -5.94 -14.52
C LYS A 65 -20.06 -5.30 -15.55
N LYS A 66 -18.87 -5.88 -15.76
CA LYS A 66 -17.83 -5.42 -16.70
C LYS A 66 -17.16 -4.08 -16.35
N ASP A 67 -17.08 -3.71 -15.07
CA ASP A 67 -16.42 -2.46 -14.64
C ASP A 67 -14.87 -2.51 -14.70
N PHE A 68 -14.30 -3.70 -14.89
CA PHE A 68 -12.85 -4.00 -14.88
C PHE A 68 -12.09 -3.40 -13.66
N LEU A 69 -12.79 -3.15 -12.55
CA LEU A 69 -12.24 -2.51 -11.36
C LEU A 69 -11.02 -3.26 -10.82
N ILE A 70 -11.07 -4.60 -10.76
CA ILE A 70 -9.96 -5.45 -10.28
C ILE A 70 -8.66 -5.12 -11.00
N PHE A 71 -8.66 -5.18 -12.34
CA PHE A 71 -7.46 -4.97 -13.13
C PHE A 71 -6.90 -3.57 -12.96
N LYS A 72 -7.79 -2.57 -12.92
CA LYS A 72 -7.38 -1.20 -12.70
C LYS A 72 -6.78 -1.02 -11.30
N LEU A 73 -7.37 -1.60 -10.23
CA LEU A 73 -6.83 -1.53 -8.87
C LEU A 73 -5.45 -2.18 -8.79
N ILE A 74 -5.30 -3.36 -9.39
CA ILE A 74 -4.01 -4.06 -9.49
C ILE A 74 -2.98 -3.20 -10.22
N PHE A 75 -3.36 -2.60 -11.35
CA PHE A 75 -2.48 -1.75 -12.13
C PHE A 75 -2.02 -0.51 -11.36
N VAL A 76 -2.92 0.15 -10.64
CA VAL A 76 -2.53 1.27 -9.75
C VAL A 76 -1.57 0.79 -8.66
N GLY A 77 -1.87 -0.34 -8.02
CA GLY A 77 -0.98 -0.95 -7.03
C GLY A 77 0.41 -1.22 -7.59
N LEU A 78 0.50 -1.79 -8.80
CA LEU A 78 1.76 -2.05 -9.49
C LEU A 78 2.56 -0.78 -9.79
N ILE A 79 1.92 0.29 -10.27
CA ILE A 79 2.61 1.57 -10.55
C ILE A 79 3.18 2.16 -9.26
N ILE A 80 2.36 2.27 -8.21
CA ILE A 80 2.79 2.83 -6.93
C ILE A 80 3.89 1.96 -6.31
N GLY A 81 3.73 0.64 -6.38
CA GLY A 81 4.73 -0.33 -5.93
C GLY A 81 6.05 -0.22 -6.66
N LEU A 82 6.03 -0.06 -7.98
CA LEU A 82 7.23 0.13 -8.77
C LEU A 82 7.98 1.40 -8.37
N ILE A 83 7.27 2.51 -8.13
CA ILE A 83 7.88 3.74 -7.61
C ILE A 83 8.53 3.45 -6.26
N PHE A 84 7.83 2.76 -5.35
CA PHE A 84 8.33 2.48 -4.00
C PHE A 84 9.55 1.56 -4.02
N GLU A 85 9.58 0.57 -4.90
CA GLU A 85 10.76 -0.29 -5.09
C GLU A 85 11.93 0.50 -5.68
N VAL A 86 11.72 1.34 -6.71
CA VAL A 86 12.78 2.19 -7.26
C VAL A 86 13.40 3.06 -6.18
N TYR A 87 12.59 3.72 -5.35
CA TYR A 87 13.13 4.60 -4.32
C TYR A 87 13.65 3.86 -3.09
N GLY A 88 12.91 2.89 -2.58
CA GLY A 88 13.24 2.20 -1.34
C GLY A 88 14.36 1.18 -1.50
N VAL A 89 14.31 0.40 -2.58
CA VAL A 89 15.28 -0.66 -2.84
C VAL A 89 16.49 -0.12 -3.58
N PHE A 90 16.28 0.49 -4.75
CA PHE A 90 17.41 0.86 -5.61
C PHE A 90 18.08 2.15 -5.17
N ILE A 91 17.32 3.20 -4.84
CA ILE A 91 17.91 4.51 -4.49
C ILE A 91 18.36 4.57 -3.03
N SER A 92 17.46 4.23 -2.10
CA SER A 92 17.71 4.39 -0.67
C SER A 92 18.26 3.14 0.02
N ASN A 93 18.22 1.98 -0.64
CA ASN A 93 18.75 0.71 -0.15
C ASN A 93 18.29 0.42 1.29
N LEU A 94 16.97 0.45 1.49
CA LEU A 94 16.28 0.30 2.78
C LEU A 94 15.72 -1.10 3.02
N TRP A 95 15.50 -1.84 1.94
CA TRP A 95 15.22 -3.26 2.00
C TRP A 95 15.77 -3.93 0.76
N TYR A 96 16.09 -5.20 0.90
CA TYR A 96 16.31 -6.08 -0.23
C TYR A 96 15.29 -7.20 -0.19
N SER A 97 14.84 -7.59 -1.38
CA SER A 97 14.20 -8.88 -1.56
C SER A 97 15.26 -9.92 -1.90
N TYR A 98 15.03 -11.18 -1.50
CA TYR A 98 15.93 -12.30 -1.82
C TYR A 98 16.19 -12.47 -3.32
N PHE A 99 15.31 -11.93 -4.18
CA PHE A 99 15.50 -11.92 -5.63
C PHE A 99 16.83 -11.27 -6.05
N GLN A 100 17.33 -10.28 -5.31
CA GLN A 100 18.52 -9.51 -5.70
C GLN A 100 19.80 -10.34 -5.76
N PHE A 101 19.86 -11.46 -5.04
CA PHE A 101 21.03 -12.33 -5.01
C PHE A 101 21.04 -13.38 -6.14
N TRP A 102 20.05 -13.36 -7.02
CA TRP A 102 19.93 -14.35 -8.09
C TRP A 102 20.50 -13.88 -9.42
N SER A 103 20.67 -14.82 -10.35
CA SER A 103 20.97 -14.49 -11.73
C SER A 103 19.91 -13.56 -12.33
N LEU A 104 20.33 -12.68 -13.25
CA LEU A 104 19.45 -11.71 -13.91
C LEU A 104 18.21 -12.37 -14.52
N GLU A 105 18.36 -13.55 -15.14
CA GLU A 105 17.26 -14.32 -15.71
C GLU A 105 16.18 -14.66 -14.67
N ARG A 106 16.60 -15.12 -13.48
CA ARG A 106 15.67 -15.41 -12.38
C ARG A 106 15.04 -14.14 -11.83
N GLN A 107 15.78 -13.05 -11.75
CA GLN A 107 15.23 -11.76 -11.35
C GLN A 107 14.11 -11.31 -12.31
N LEU A 108 14.33 -11.38 -13.62
CA LEU A 108 13.34 -10.98 -14.63
C LEU A 108 12.05 -11.81 -14.58
N ILE A 109 12.15 -13.09 -14.22
CA ILE A 109 10.98 -13.98 -14.09
C ILE A 109 10.22 -13.72 -12.80
N HIS A 110 10.93 -13.56 -11.68
CA HIS A 110 10.29 -13.54 -10.36
C HIS A 110 9.95 -12.14 -9.84
N TYR A 111 10.69 -11.11 -10.26
CA TYR A 111 10.44 -9.74 -9.81
C TYR A 111 9.04 -9.22 -10.19
N PRO A 112 8.49 -9.48 -11.40
CA PRO A 112 7.10 -9.13 -11.71
C PRO A 112 6.08 -9.82 -10.78
N SER A 113 6.34 -11.07 -10.40
CA SER A 113 5.52 -11.80 -9.44
C SER A 113 5.65 -11.18 -8.04
N GLY A 114 6.86 -10.79 -7.63
CA GLY A 114 7.12 -10.06 -6.39
C GLY A 114 6.36 -8.74 -6.34
N LEU A 115 6.41 -7.93 -7.40
CA LEU A 115 5.65 -6.68 -7.51
C LEU A 115 4.13 -6.90 -7.48
N LEU A 116 3.66 -7.93 -8.20
CA LEU A 116 2.24 -8.29 -8.21
C LEU A 116 1.75 -8.67 -6.81
N VAL A 117 2.53 -9.42 -6.07
CA VAL A 117 2.18 -9.87 -4.71
C VAL A 117 2.41 -8.78 -3.67
N GLY A 118 3.50 -8.01 -3.76
CA GLY A 118 3.83 -6.98 -2.78
C GLY A 118 2.97 -5.73 -2.90
N TYR A 119 2.46 -5.42 -4.09
CA TYR A 119 1.78 -4.14 -4.34
C TYR A 119 0.52 -4.24 -5.19
N GLY A 120 0.53 -5.07 -6.23
CA GLY A 120 -0.60 -5.21 -7.16
C GLY A 120 -1.85 -5.81 -6.50
N LEU A 121 -1.77 -7.04 -5.99
CA LEU A 121 -2.89 -7.73 -5.35
C LEU A 121 -3.30 -7.11 -4.00
N PRO A 122 -2.36 -6.63 -3.13
CA PRO A 122 -2.71 -5.94 -1.89
C PRO A 122 -3.62 -4.73 -2.09
N ALA A 123 -3.55 -4.06 -3.25
CA ALA A 123 -4.50 -3.00 -3.62
C ALA A 123 -5.97 -3.42 -3.45
N LEU A 124 -6.31 -4.66 -3.81
CA LEU A 124 -7.67 -5.21 -3.66
C LEU A 124 -8.07 -5.35 -2.18
N VAL A 125 -7.11 -5.73 -1.35
CA VAL A 125 -7.26 -5.86 0.11
C VAL A 125 -7.44 -4.48 0.72
N TYR A 126 -6.60 -3.50 0.35
CA TYR A 126 -6.67 -2.13 0.84
C TYR A 126 -8.04 -1.52 0.58
N TYR A 127 -8.50 -1.59 -0.67
CA TYR A 127 -9.81 -1.09 -1.05
C TYR A 127 -10.93 -1.78 -0.27
N SER A 128 -10.93 -3.12 -0.21
CA SER A 128 -12.00 -3.88 0.46
C SER A 128 -12.05 -3.60 1.96
N LEU A 129 -10.88 -3.55 2.62
CA LEU A 129 -10.77 -3.24 4.04
C LEU A 129 -11.24 -1.81 4.34
N TYR A 130 -10.85 -0.84 3.51
CA TYR A 130 -11.30 0.54 3.66
C TYR A 130 -12.83 0.63 3.64
N LYS A 131 -13.50 -0.03 2.67
CA LYS A 131 -14.98 -0.02 2.58
C LYS A 131 -15.65 -0.72 3.75
N VAL A 132 -15.06 -1.78 4.28
CA VAL A 132 -15.54 -2.45 5.50
C VAL A 132 -15.43 -1.51 6.70
N LEU A 133 -14.25 -0.94 6.96
CA LEU A 133 -14.03 -0.06 8.11
C LEU A 133 -14.81 1.25 8.02
N ALA A 134 -15.01 1.79 6.81
CA ALA A 134 -15.83 2.98 6.58
C ALA A 134 -17.29 2.80 7.04
N LYS A 135 -17.77 1.56 7.16
CA LYS A 135 -19.11 1.23 7.68
C LYS A 135 -19.18 1.29 9.21
N PHE A 136 -18.08 0.99 9.89
CA PHE A 136 -18.03 0.92 11.36
C PHE A 136 -17.52 2.22 11.99
N ILE A 137 -16.66 2.95 11.29
CA ILE A 137 -16.09 4.20 11.78
C ILE A 137 -17.02 5.35 11.40
N ASN A 138 -17.66 5.94 12.40
CA ASN A 138 -18.47 7.14 12.24
C ASN A 138 -17.94 8.25 13.15
N PHE A 139 -17.50 9.35 12.54
CA PHE A 139 -17.08 10.54 13.27
C PHE A 139 -18.02 11.69 12.96
N ARG A 140 -18.24 12.55 13.95
CA ARG A 140 -18.90 13.83 13.72
C ARG A 140 -17.96 14.71 12.88
N THR A 141 -18.32 14.96 11.63
CA THR A 141 -17.60 15.89 10.76
C THR A 141 -17.88 17.32 11.18
N PHE A 142 -16.84 18.07 11.54
CA PHE A 142 -16.95 19.50 11.77
C PHE A 142 -16.86 20.22 10.43
N LYS A 143 -17.98 20.60 9.82
CA LYS A 143 -17.96 21.27 8.50
C LYS A 143 -17.32 22.66 8.60
N LYS A 144 -16.00 22.74 8.46
CA LYS A 144 -15.28 24.00 8.22
C LYS A 144 -15.19 24.23 6.71
N SER A 145 -15.60 25.40 6.24
CA SER A 145 -15.49 25.77 4.83
C SER A 145 -14.08 26.27 4.50
N ILE A 146 -13.09 25.38 4.54
CA ILE A 146 -11.74 25.71 4.10
C ILE A 146 -11.64 25.41 2.60
N LYS A 147 -11.36 26.46 1.83
CA LYS A 147 -11.08 26.39 0.39
C LYS A 147 -9.62 26.75 0.17
N LEU A 148 -8.83 25.78 -0.25
CA LEU A 148 -7.47 26.03 -0.73
C LEU A 148 -7.54 26.49 -2.19
N ASN A 149 -6.73 27.48 -2.56
CA ASN A 149 -6.70 27.98 -3.93
C ASN A 149 -5.82 27.07 -4.82
N ASN A 150 -5.98 27.20 -6.14
CA ASN A 150 -5.16 26.46 -7.10
C ASN A 150 -3.66 26.77 -7.00
N ALA A 151 -3.28 27.96 -6.49
CA ALA A 151 -1.88 28.33 -6.31
C ALA A 151 -1.19 27.46 -5.24
N PHE A 152 -1.89 27.15 -4.15
CA PHE A 152 -1.39 26.24 -3.11
C PHE A 152 -1.12 24.85 -3.65
N PHE A 153 -2.02 24.28 -4.45
CA PHE A 153 -1.79 22.97 -5.07
C PHE A 153 -0.66 22.98 -6.11
N LYS A 154 -0.49 24.08 -6.86
CA LYS A 154 0.66 24.24 -7.75
C LYS A 154 1.98 24.28 -6.95
N PHE A 155 1.98 24.94 -5.80
CA PHE A 155 3.12 24.92 -4.89
C PHE A 155 3.42 23.51 -4.38
N LEU A 156 2.39 22.75 -3.96
CA LEU A 156 2.56 21.33 -3.60
C LEU A 156 3.15 20.50 -4.74
N LEU A 157 2.69 20.69 -5.99
CA LEU A 157 3.27 20.00 -7.14
C LEU A 157 4.77 20.27 -7.28
N ILE A 158 5.18 21.55 -7.23
CA ILE A 158 6.58 21.95 -7.36
C ILE A 158 7.40 21.33 -6.22
N LEU A 159 6.93 21.44 -4.98
CA LEU A 159 7.59 20.86 -3.81
C LEU A 159 7.68 19.33 -3.93
N GLY A 160 6.62 18.68 -4.40
CA GLY A 160 6.58 17.24 -4.60
C GLY A 160 7.56 16.75 -5.67
N LEU A 161 7.68 17.48 -6.78
CA LEU A 161 8.69 17.20 -7.82
C LEU A 161 10.12 17.39 -7.29
N ILE A 162 10.36 18.41 -6.47
CA ILE A 162 11.66 18.61 -5.80
C ILE A 162 11.97 17.41 -4.88
N PHE A 163 11.01 17.02 -4.04
CA PHE A 163 11.17 15.89 -3.11
C PHE A 163 11.39 14.55 -3.82
N LEU A 164 10.76 14.33 -4.98
CA LEU A 164 11.01 13.15 -5.81
C LEU A 164 12.39 13.21 -6.51
N SER A 165 12.85 14.40 -6.88
CA SER A 165 14.12 14.56 -7.61
C SER A 165 15.34 14.47 -6.70
N ILE A 166 15.25 14.96 -5.46
CA ILE A 166 16.39 14.99 -4.51
C ILE A 166 17.04 13.60 -4.31
N PRO A 167 16.29 12.52 -3.99
CA PRO A 167 16.89 11.20 -3.82
C PRO A 167 17.58 10.68 -5.08
N ILE A 168 17.03 10.98 -6.26
CA ILE A 168 17.63 10.58 -7.55
C ILE A 168 18.97 11.31 -7.76
N LEU A 169 18.98 12.63 -7.55
CA LEU A 169 20.18 13.45 -7.75
C LEU A 169 21.29 13.10 -6.76
N LEU A 170 20.92 12.67 -5.55
CA LEU A 170 21.84 12.34 -4.47
C LEU A 170 22.16 10.85 -4.39
N TYR A 171 21.64 10.03 -5.30
CA TYR A 171 21.70 8.57 -5.23
C TYR A 171 23.14 8.05 -5.00
N SER A 172 24.09 8.40 -5.87
CA SER A 172 25.47 7.92 -5.80
C SER A 172 26.16 8.27 -4.49
N SER A 173 25.93 9.48 -3.99
CA SER A 173 26.45 9.95 -2.70
C SER A 173 25.75 9.27 -1.53
N SER A 174 24.43 9.07 -1.62
CA SER A 174 23.59 8.54 -0.55
C SER A 174 23.88 7.08 -0.18
N LEU A 175 24.50 6.32 -1.09
CA LEU A 175 24.90 4.94 -0.85
C LEU A 175 25.96 4.76 0.24
N ASN A 176 26.64 5.83 0.66
CA ASN A 176 27.59 5.81 1.77
C ASN A 176 27.10 6.59 3.00
N TRP A 177 25.88 7.14 2.94
CA TRP A 177 25.34 7.95 4.04
C TRP A 177 24.82 7.08 5.17
N ASP A 178 24.70 7.72 6.33
CA ASP A 178 24.05 7.18 7.51
C ASP A 178 22.62 6.70 7.20
N PRO A 179 22.19 5.55 7.76
CA PRO A 179 20.82 5.02 7.63
C PRO A 179 19.71 6.06 7.84
N ILE A 180 19.87 6.99 8.79
CA ILE A 180 18.87 8.01 9.08
C ILE A 180 18.67 8.91 7.85
N LEU A 181 19.76 9.34 7.22
CA LEU A 181 19.70 10.19 6.02
C LEU A 181 19.05 9.46 4.84
N ARG A 182 19.32 8.17 4.67
CA ARG A 182 18.66 7.36 3.62
C ARG A 182 17.16 7.22 3.88
N GLY A 183 16.76 6.97 5.12
CA GLY A 183 15.36 6.96 5.51
C GLY A 183 14.66 8.29 5.25
N ILE A 184 15.35 9.42 5.48
CA ILE A 184 14.83 10.76 5.16
C ILE A 184 14.62 10.92 3.65
N LEU A 185 15.57 10.47 2.82
CA LEU A 185 15.43 10.50 1.36
C LEU A 185 14.21 9.69 0.88
N PHE A 186 13.98 8.52 1.47
CA PHE A 186 12.76 7.76 1.18
C PHE A 186 11.50 8.46 1.69
N GLY A 187 11.57 9.13 2.85
CA GLY A 187 10.50 10.00 3.34
C GLY A 187 10.15 11.14 2.37
N PHE A 188 11.15 11.73 1.70
CA PHE A 188 10.92 12.68 0.61
C PHE A 188 10.20 12.04 -0.57
N CYS A 189 10.50 10.79 -0.93
CA CYS A 189 9.72 10.08 -1.96
C CYS A 189 8.24 9.97 -1.57
N LEU A 190 7.94 9.53 -0.34
CA LEU A 190 6.57 9.35 0.15
C LEU A 190 5.79 10.67 0.14
N LEU A 191 6.36 11.73 0.71
CA LEU A 191 5.75 13.06 0.73
C LEU A 191 5.65 13.66 -0.67
N GLY A 192 6.68 13.47 -1.48
CA GLY A 192 6.75 14.00 -2.84
C GLY A 192 5.67 13.40 -3.72
N LEU A 193 5.50 12.08 -3.69
CA LEU A 193 4.43 11.40 -4.41
C LEU A 193 3.06 11.85 -3.94
N TRP A 194 2.83 11.93 -2.62
CA TRP A 194 1.57 12.43 -2.09
C TRP A 194 1.25 13.85 -2.56
N PHE A 195 2.20 14.79 -2.52
CA PHE A 195 1.98 16.18 -2.96
C PHE A 195 1.68 16.29 -4.46
N VAL A 196 2.35 15.49 -5.29
CA VAL A 196 2.06 15.40 -6.73
C VAL A 196 0.61 14.91 -6.93
N LEU A 197 0.19 13.87 -6.19
CA LEU A 197 -1.15 13.32 -6.28
C LEU A 197 -2.23 14.31 -5.78
N GLU A 198 -1.97 15.06 -4.71
CA GLU A 198 -2.87 16.13 -4.21
C GLU A 198 -3.18 17.16 -5.30
N TYR A 199 -2.16 17.58 -6.07
CA TYR A 199 -2.36 18.50 -7.19
C TYR A 199 -3.27 17.92 -8.28
N PHE A 200 -3.01 16.67 -8.71
CA PHE A 200 -3.80 16.03 -9.76
C PHE A 200 -5.23 15.69 -9.30
N GLU A 201 -5.42 15.38 -8.02
CA GLU A 201 -6.72 15.17 -7.42
C GLU A 201 -7.54 16.47 -7.40
N ASN A 202 -6.93 17.60 -6.98
CA ASN A 202 -7.56 18.91 -7.04
C ASN A 202 -7.94 19.31 -8.47
N LYS A 203 -7.03 19.08 -9.44
CA LYS A 203 -7.30 19.36 -10.86
C LYS A 203 -8.47 18.53 -11.41
N SER A 204 -8.73 17.37 -10.82
CA SER A 204 -9.88 16.51 -11.16
C SER A 204 -11.19 16.97 -10.52
N HIS A 205 -11.21 18.17 -9.91
CA HIS A 205 -12.35 18.78 -9.20
C HIS A 205 -12.87 17.92 -8.04
N ARG A 206 -11.97 17.26 -7.33
CA ARG A 206 -12.29 16.37 -6.19
C ARG A 206 -11.83 16.98 -4.87
N SER A 207 -12.52 16.62 -3.79
CA SER A 207 -11.99 16.78 -2.44
C SER A 207 -10.67 16.01 -2.36
N THR A 208 -9.58 16.69 -2.05
CA THR A 208 -8.30 16.01 -1.81
C THR A 208 -8.23 15.46 -0.40
N PHE A 209 -7.29 14.55 -0.13
CA PHE A 209 -7.11 14.04 1.22
C PHE A 209 -6.78 15.18 2.19
N LEU A 210 -5.81 16.04 1.85
CA LEU A 210 -5.42 17.19 2.68
C LEU A 210 -6.58 18.15 2.93
N THR A 211 -7.34 18.53 1.88
CA THR A 211 -8.52 19.41 2.07
C THR A 211 -9.56 18.76 2.96
N THR A 212 -9.77 17.46 2.85
CA THR A 212 -10.72 16.72 3.70
C THR A 212 -10.31 16.76 5.19
N LEU A 213 -9.02 16.60 5.48
CA LEU A 213 -8.50 16.71 6.85
C LEU A 213 -8.64 18.14 7.40
N LEU A 214 -8.26 19.14 6.59
CA LEU A 214 -8.38 20.55 6.99
C LEU A 214 -9.83 20.94 7.27
N GLN A 215 -10.77 20.43 6.48
CA GLN A 215 -12.20 20.58 6.70
C GLN A 215 -12.73 19.81 7.92
N GLY A 216 -11.86 19.17 8.71
CA GLY A 216 -12.22 18.50 9.96
C GLY A 216 -12.85 17.12 9.79
N ASN A 217 -12.79 16.54 8.58
CA ASN A 217 -13.23 15.16 8.34
C ASN A 217 -12.05 14.21 8.54
N TRP A 218 -11.88 13.73 9.78
CA TRP A 218 -10.81 12.81 10.18
C TRP A 218 -11.13 11.33 9.97
N LYS A 219 -12.35 11.02 9.51
CA LYS A 219 -12.79 9.64 9.25
C LYS A 219 -11.85 8.91 8.28
N PRO A 220 -11.46 9.50 7.13
CA PRO A 220 -10.57 8.83 6.19
C PRO A 220 -9.20 8.54 6.78
N LEU A 221 -8.58 9.50 7.49
CA LEU A 221 -7.29 9.28 8.16
C LEU A 221 -7.37 8.11 9.14
N SER A 222 -8.41 8.06 9.96
CA SER A 222 -8.59 6.99 10.95
C SER A 222 -8.74 5.62 10.29
N ILE A 223 -9.53 5.53 9.21
CA ILE A 223 -9.68 4.30 8.43
C ILE A 223 -8.33 3.90 7.82
N LEU A 224 -7.57 4.83 7.24
CA LEU A 224 -6.27 4.54 6.64
C LEU A 224 -5.27 4.05 7.68
N LEU A 225 -5.18 4.69 8.84
CA LEU A 225 -4.29 4.28 9.94
C LEU A 225 -4.63 2.89 10.47
N ILE A 226 -5.92 2.58 10.67
CA ILE A 226 -6.34 1.26 11.14
C ILE A 226 -6.12 0.21 10.05
N SER A 227 -6.43 0.53 8.79
CA SER A 227 -6.22 -0.39 7.68
C SER A 227 -4.74 -0.70 7.48
N SER A 228 -3.90 0.33 7.47
CA SER A 228 -2.47 0.18 7.28
C SER A 228 -1.83 -0.59 8.44
N PHE A 229 -2.28 -0.36 9.68
CA PHE A 229 -1.84 -1.15 10.83
C PHE A 229 -2.23 -2.63 10.73
N ILE A 230 -3.52 -2.93 10.45
CA ILE A 230 -4.00 -4.31 10.30
C ILE A 230 -3.22 -5.04 9.20
N ILE A 231 -3.07 -4.40 8.04
CA ILE A 231 -2.40 -5.04 6.91
C ILE A 231 -0.91 -5.17 7.14
N SER A 232 -0.22 -4.12 7.60
CA SER A 232 1.21 -4.20 7.89
C SER A 232 1.52 -5.31 8.89
N VAL A 233 0.84 -5.36 10.04
CA VAL A 233 1.09 -6.40 11.04
C VAL A 233 0.80 -7.79 10.49
N SER A 234 -0.31 -7.98 9.77
CA SER A 234 -0.69 -9.32 9.28
C SER A 234 0.24 -9.80 8.16
N TRP A 235 0.59 -8.91 7.24
CA TRP A 235 1.43 -9.19 6.08
C TRP A 235 2.88 -9.43 6.46
N GLU A 236 3.43 -8.52 7.26
CA GLU A 236 4.83 -8.59 7.68
C GLU A 236 5.06 -9.72 8.68
N ASN A 237 4.04 -10.17 9.42
CA ASN A 237 4.16 -11.36 10.25
C ASN A 237 4.39 -12.63 9.41
N LEU A 238 3.78 -12.73 8.23
CA LEU A 238 4.05 -13.83 7.30
C LEU A 238 5.47 -13.73 6.74
N ASP A 239 5.91 -12.51 6.43
CA ASP A 239 7.27 -12.28 5.95
C ASP A 239 8.31 -12.65 7.01
N PHE A 240 8.12 -12.23 8.25
CA PHE A 240 9.01 -12.52 9.38
C PHE A 240 9.28 -14.03 9.55
N MET A 241 8.31 -14.89 9.25
CA MET A 241 8.48 -16.35 9.35
C MET A 241 9.38 -16.96 8.26
N ARG A 242 9.54 -16.29 7.11
CA ARG A 242 10.27 -16.81 5.94
C ARG A 242 11.39 -15.89 5.42
N HIS A 243 11.52 -14.68 5.95
CA HIS A 243 12.47 -13.65 5.54
C HIS A 243 12.43 -13.37 4.03
N SER A 244 11.23 -13.15 3.49
CA SER A 244 11.00 -12.93 2.05
C SER A 244 11.34 -11.48 1.61
N TRP A 245 11.48 -10.56 2.55
CA TRP A 245 12.34 -9.40 2.42
C TRP A 245 13.07 -9.14 3.74
N THR A 246 14.09 -8.30 3.70
CA THR A 246 14.83 -7.93 4.90
C THR A 246 15.05 -6.44 4.90
N TYR A 247 14.64 -5.82 6.00
CA TYR A 247 14.86 -4.40 6.24
C TYR A 247 16.27 -4.15 6.74
N HIS A 248 16.89 -3.10 6.21
CA HIS A 248 18.19 -2.65 6.66
C HIS A 248 18.32 -1.15 6.39
N ASN A 249 19.26 -0.48 7.04
CA ASN A 249 19.47 0.97 6.88
C ASN A 249 18.22 1.84 7.12
N LEU A 250 17.18 1.36 7.80
CA LEU A 250 16.08 2.22 8.23
C LEU A 250 16.50 3.03 9.46
N PRO A 251 15.98 4.24 9.62
CA PRO A 251 16.06 4.94 10.90
C PRO A 251 15.42 4.07 11.99
N PHE A 252 16.00 4.09 13.21
CA PHE A 252 15.43 3.41 14.37
C PHE A 252 15.16 1.90 14.19
N MET A 253 16.03 1.19 13.46
CA MET A 253 15.93 -0.28 13.26
C MET A 253 15.85 -1.07 14.57
N ASN A 254 16.38 -0.53 15.67
CA ASN A 254 16.34 -1.13 17.00
C ASN A 254 14.98 -0.95 17.72
N VAL A 255 14.11 -0.07 17.25
CA VAL A 255 12.77 0.16 17.81
C VAL A 255 11.78 -0.72 17.06
N VAL A 256 11.44 -1.85 17.68
CA VAL A 256 10.65 -2.92 17.06
C VAL A 256 9.29 -3.06 17.74
N VAL A 257 8.22 -3.17 16.94
CA VAL A 257 6.85 -3.42 17.40
C VAL A 257 6.28 -4.58 16.60
N PHE A 258 5.76 -5.62 17.26
CA PHE A 258 5.30 -6.87 16.63
C PHE A 258 6.36 -7.54 15.70
N GLY A 259 7.65 -7.37 16.01
CA GLY A 259 8.75 -7.90 15.19
C GLY A 259 9.16 -7.02 14.01
N LEU A 260 8.58 -5.82 13.86
CA LEU A 260 8.82 -4.91 12.74
C LEU A 260 9.45 -3.59 13.18
N PRO A 261 10.40 -3.03 12.40
CA PRO A 261 10.91 -1.69 12.63
C PRO A 261 9.77 -0.65 12.62
N ILE A 262 9.75 0.26 13.59
CA ILE A 262 8.70 1.26 13.73
C ILE A 262 8.52 2.12 12.47
N MET A 263 9.60 2.40 11.74
CA MET A 263 9.56 3.17 10.50
C MET A 263 8.77 2.49 9.39
N ILE A 264 8.73 1.15 9.35
CA ILE A 264 7.89 0.43 8.39
C ILE A 264 6.42 0.66 8.73
N ILE A 265 6.04 0.46 9.99
CA ILE A 265 4.66 0.69 10.47
C ILE A 265 4.20 2.13 10.17
N LEU A 266 5.09 3.11 10.31
CA LEU A 266 4.80 4.52 9.99
C LEU A 266 4.76 4.82 8.48
N GLY A 267 5.51 4.08 7.66
CA GLY A 267 5.51 4.22 6.20
C GLY A 267 4.26 3.67 5.53
N TRP A 268 3.67 2.60 6.07
CA TRP A 268 2.46 1.95 5.55
C TRP A 268 1.26 2.92 5.37
N PRO A 269 0.92 3.81 6.33
CA PRO A 269 -0.07 4.86 6.11
C PRO A 269 0.15 5.71 4.86
N PHE A 270 1.39 6.07 4.53
CA PHE A 270 1.71 6.89 3.35
C PHE A 270 1.49 6.11 2.04
N LEU A 271 1.81 4.81 2.02
CA LEU A 271 1.47 3.94 0.89
C LEU A 271 -0.04 3.96 0.63
N PHE A 272 -0.84 3.85 1.69
CA PHE A 272 -2.30 3.88 1.61
C PHE A 272 -2.81 5.23 1.10
N ILE A 273 -2.26 6.35 1.59
CA ILE A 273 -2.61 7.70 1.09
C ILE A 273 -2.32 7.79 -0.41
N CYS A 274 -1.12 7.43 -0.85
CA CYS A 274 -0.74 7.50 -2.27
C CYS A 274 -1.64 6.62 -3.14
N TYR A 275 -1.92 5.39 -2.68
CA TYR A 275 -2.79 4.46 -3.38
C TYR A 275 -4.20 5.04 -3.59
N PHE A 276 -4.84 5.52 -2.52
CA PHE A 276 -6.21 6.04 -2.62
C PHE A 276 -6.30 7.39 -3.34
N SER A 277 -5.27 8.25 -3.25
CA SER A 277 -5.20 9.47 -4.06
C SER A 277 -5.07 9.14 -5.55
N ALA A 278 -4.20 8.18 -5.91
CA ALA A 278 -4.09 7.69 -7.30
C ALA A 278 -5.40 7.07 -7.80
N TYR A 279 -6.08 6.29 -6.95
CA TYR A 279 -7.42 5.76 -7.25
C TYR A 279 -8.40 6.90 -7.58
N LYS A 280 -8.47 7.95 -6.76
CA LYS A 280 -9.41 9.05 -7.02
C LYS A 280 -9.11 9.80 -8.31
N ILE A 281 -7.86 9.93 -8.71
CA ILE A 281 -7.49 10.56 -9.98
C ILE A 281 -7.97 9.71 -11.17
N ILE A 282 -7.72 8.40 -11.12
CA ILE A 282 -7.93 7.50 -12.26
C ILE A 282 -9.40 7.15 -12.45
N PHE A 283 -10.10 6.81 -11.37
CA PHE A 283 -11.38 6.13 -11.50
C PHE A 283 -12.55 7.07 -11.69
N LYS A 284 -12.39 8.38 -11.41
CA LYS A 284 -13.43 9.39 -11.51
C LYS A 284 -14.80 9.01 -10.91
N ASP A 285 -14.85 7.96 -10.08
CA ASP A 285 -16.05 7.47 -9.44
C ASP A 285 -16.46 8.44 -8.31
N ASN A 286 -17.77 8.53 -8.06
CA ASN A 286 -18.37 9.26 -6.93
C ASN A 286 -18.31 8.45 -5.63
N GLU A 287 -17.58 7.34 -5.61
CA GLU A 287 -17.41 6.56 -4.39
C GLU A 287 -16.70 7.41 -3.33
N GLU A 288 -17.34 7.51 -2.17
CA GLU A 288 -16.81 8.27 -1.03
C GLU A 288 -15.54 7.59 -0.52
N ILE A 289 -14.42 8.16 -0.95
CA ILE A 289 -13.07 7.97 -0.42
C ILE A 289 -12.63 9.38 -0.08
N TRP A 290 -12.78 9.75 1.20
CA TRP A 290 -12.68 11.12 1.75
C TRP A 290 -13.52 12.24 1.09
#